data_AF-A0A6I2LY80-F1
#
_entry.id   AF-A0A6I2LY80-F1
#
_cell.length_a   1.000
_cell.length_b   1.000
_cell.length_c   1.000
_cell.angle_alpha   90.00
_cell.angle_beta   90.00
_cell.angle_gamma   90.00
#
_symmetry.space_group_name_H-M   'P 1'
#
loop_
_entity.id
_entity.type
_entity.pdbx_description
1 polymer ?
#
loop_
_entity_poly.entity_id
_entity_poly.type
_entity_poly.pdbx_seq_one_letter_code
_entity_poly.pdbx_strand_id
1 'polypeptide(L)'
;MRNFATEAGKSKGQFYTPAEVSRVVAAVAGVDWATSPRQTVYDPACGSGSLLLKAAETARVPISIFGQEMDIAARGLARMNTIMHNRATAEIAQGAVIAEPHFLADAHTLQTFDFVVADPPFSAKRDASASTRFR
;
A
#
# COMPACT_ATOMS: atom_id res chain seq x y z
N MET A 1 -4.07 -9.93 -13.58
CA MET A 1 -4.22 -10.24 -12.13
C MET A 1 -5.62 -10.58 -11.67
N ARG A 2 -6.68 -10.01 -12.26
CA ARG A 2 -8.08 -10.30 -11.90
C ARG A 2 -8.39 -11.81 -11.82
N ASN A 3 -7.73 -12.60 -12.68
CA ASN A 3 -7.92 -14.05 -12.78
C ASN A 3 -7.14 -14.88 -11.73
N PHE A 4 -6.09 -14.35 -11.10
CA PHE A 4 -5.31 -15.08 -10.07
C PHE A 4 -5.86 -14.86 -8.65
N ALA A 5 -6.42 -13.67 -8.38
CA ALA A 5 -7.10 -13.38 -7.12
C ALA A 5 -8.40 -14.20 -6.95
N THR A 6 -8.96 -14.72 -8.05
CA THR A 6 -10.16 -15.55 -8.05
C THR A 6 -9.96 -16.97 -7.50
N GLU A 7 -8.73 -17.49 -7.48
CA GLU A 7 -8.46 -18.89 -7.08
C GLU A 7 -7.96 -19.05 -5.64
N ALA A 8 -7.40 -17.99 -5.03
CA ALA A 8 -7.00 -18.02 -3.63
C ALA A 8 -8.22 -17.78 -2.74
N GLY A 9 -8.80 -18.84 -2.15
CA GLY A 9 -10.08 -18.86 -1.41
C GLY A 9 -10.25 -17.96 -0.17
N LYS A 10 -9.49 -16.88 -0.02
CA LYS A 10 -9.78 -15.76 0.90
C LYS A 10 -10.76 -14.80 0.21
N SER A 11 -11.71 -14.24 0.96
CA SER A 11 -12.80 -13.44 0.37
C SER A 11 -12.27 -12.34 -0.56
N LYS A 12 -12.87 -12.22 -1.75
CA LYS A 12 -12.45 -11.42 -2.91
C LYS A 12 -11.99 -9.97 -2.62
N GLY A 13 -12.37 -9.39 -1.49
CA GLY A 13 -12.06 -8.00 -1.12
C GLY A 13 -10.78 -7.79 -0.33
N GLN A 14 -10.11 -8.83 0.18
CA GLN A 14 -8.98 -8.65 1.10
C GLN A 14 -7.65 -8.24 0.44
N PHE A 15 -7.52 -8.38 -0.88
CA PHE A 15 -6.23 -8.13 -1.57
C PHE A 15 -6.32 -7.22 -2.78
N TYR A 16 -7.52 -6.81 -3.19
CA TYR A 16 -7.71 -6.15 -4.47
C TYR A 16 -8.80 -5.09 -4.42
N THR A 17 -8.39 -3.84 -4.61
CA THR A 17 -9.28 -2.72 -4.88
C THR A 17 -9.53 -2.63 -6.40
N PRO A 18 -10.79 -2.64 -6.87
CA PRO A 18 -11.11 -2.49 -8.30
C PRO A 18 -10.52 -1.22 -8.91
N ALA A 19 -10.07 -1.29 -10.16
CA ALA A 19 -9.36 -0.19 -10.83
C ALA A 19 -10.17 1.13 -10.91
N GLU A 20 -11.49 1.04 -11.02
CA GLU A 20 -12.40 2.20 -10.98
C GLU A 20 -12.36 2.87 -9.61
N VAL A 21 -12.43 2.09 -8.53
CA VAL A 21 -12.34 2.60 -7.16
C VAL A 21 -10.97 3.21 -6.91
N SER A 22 -9.90 2.52 -7.32
CA SER A 22 -8.53 3.01 -7.15
C SER A 22 -8.28 4.36 -7.82
N ARG A 23 -8.86 4.59 -9.00
CA ARG A 23 -8.75 5.89 -9.69
C ARG A 23 -9.47 7.00 -8.94
N VAL A 24 -10.64 6.72 -8.37
CA VAL A 24 -11.37 7.71 -7.55
C VAL A 24 -10.60 8.03 -6.28
N VAL A 25 -10.09 7.01 -5.57
CA VAL A 25 -9.29 7.19 -4.35
C VAL A 25 -8.03 8.03 -4.65
N ALA A 26 -7.33 7.72 -5.74
CA ALA A 26 -6.14 8.48 -6.15
C ALA A 26 -6.43 9.95 -6.51
N ALA A 27 -7.55 10.22 -7.18
CA ALA A 27 -7.98 11.57 -7.51
C ALA A 27 -8.37 12.37 -6.26
N VAL A 28 -9.06 11.75 -5.30
CA VAL A 28 -9.39 12.39 -4.01
C VAL A 28 -8.12 12.70 -3.21
N ALA A 29 -7.13 11.80 -3.25
CA ALA A 29 -5.83 12.03 -2.63
C ALA A 29 -4.96 13.07 -3.38
N GLY A 30 -5.38 13.55 -4.56
CA GLY A 30 -4.67 14.57 -5.34
C GLY A 30 -3.38 14.07 -6.01
N VAL A 31 -3.25 12.76 -6.22
CA VAL A 31 -2.03 12.16 -6.79
C VAL A 31 -1.76 12.66 -8.22
N ASP A 32 -2.81 13.01 -8.97
CA ASP A 32 -2.73 13.60 -10.31
C ASP A 32 -2.15 15.02 -10.33
N TRP A 33 -2.03 15.67 -9.16
CA TRP A 33 -1.37 16.97 -8.98
C TRP A 33 0.13 16.85 -8.67
N ALA A 34 0.69 15.63 -8.66
CA ALA A 34 2.13 15.46 -8.53
C ALA A 34 2.88 16.21 -9.65
N THR A 35 3.86 17.03 -9.24
CA THR A 35 4.68 17.88 -10.12
C THR A 35 6.16 17.52 -10.09
N SER A 36 6.60 16.69 -9.13
CA SER A 36 8.00 16.31 -8.99
C SER A 36 8.19 14.80 -8.80
N PRO A 37 9.21 14.19 -9.45
CA PRO A 37 9.58 12.80 -9.19
C PRO A 37 10.08 12.49 -7.77
N ARG A 38 10.37 13.54 -6.98
CA ARG A 38 10.71 13.38 -5.56
C ARG A 38 9.48 13.12 -4.68
N GLN A 39 8.28 13.36 -5.20
CA GLN A 39 7.06 13.11 -4.45
C GLN A 39 6.81 11.61 -4.30
N THR A 40 6.05 11.28 -3.28
CA THR A 40 5.92 9.93 -2.75
C THR A 40 4.46 9.57 -2.54
N VAL A 41 4.10 8.31 -2.83
CA VAL A 41 2.79 7.75 -2.50
C VAL A 41 2.96 6.54 -1.59
N TYR A 42 2.14 6.47 -0.55
CA TYR A 42 2.16 5.41 0.45
C TYR A 42 0.81 4.72 0.61
N ASP A 43 0.84 3.39 0.75
CA ASP A 43 -0.32 2.60 1.19
C ASP A 43 0.06 1.71 2.40
N PRO A 44 -0.50 1.97 3.60
CA PRO A 44 -0.16 1.27 4.84
C PRO A 44 -0.72 -0.16 4.95
N ALA A 45 -1.61 -0.56 4.05
CA ALA A 45 -2.24 -1.89 4.04
C ALA A 45 -2.44 -2.33 2.58
N CYS A 46 -1.33 -2.40 1.84
CA CYS A 46 -1.38 -2.34 0.38
C CYS A 46 -1.90 -3.61 -0.30
N GLY A 47 -2.05 -4.72 0.42
CA GLY A 47 -2.53 -5.99 -0.13
C GLY A 47 -1.66 -6.45 -1.29
N SER A 48 -2.27 -6.59 -2.47
CA SER A 48 -1.54 -6.89 -3.71
C SER A 48 -0.81 -5.70 -4.32
N GLY A 49 -0.84 -4.51 -3.72
CA GLY A 49 -0.30 -3.27 -4.29
C GLY A 49 -1.09 -2.72 -5.48
N SER A 50 -2.26 -3.28 -5.81
CA SER A 50 -3.04 -2.88 -6.99
C SER A 50 -3.58 -1.44 -6.88
N LEU A 51 -4.07 -1.05 -5.70
CA LEU A 51 -4.48 0.33 -5.42
C LEU A 51 -3.28 1.29 -5.56
N LEU A 52 -2.21 0.99 -4.84
CA LEU A 52 -0.98 1.77 -4.81
C LEU A 52 -0.37 1.98 -6.21
N LEU A 53 -0.29 0.92 -7.02
CA LEU A 53 0.19 1.01 -8.41
C LEU A 53 -0.74 1.88 -9.27
N LYS A 54 -2.06 1.67 -9.15
CA LYS A 54 -3.02 2.46 -9.92
C LYS A 54 -2.97 3.94 -9.55
N ALA A 55 -2.77 4.25 -8.26
CA ALA A 55 -2.56 5.62 -7.80
C ALA A 55 -1.28 6.22 -8.39
N ALA A 56 -0.16 5.50 -8.34
CA ALA A 56 1.09 5.98 -8.94
C ALA A 56 1.02 6.16 -10.48
N GLU A 57 0.12 5.44 -11.16
CA GLU A 57 -0.15 5.63 -12.59
C GLU A 57 -0.97 6.88 -12.91
N THR A 58 -1.74 7.44 -11.97
CA THR A 58 -2.48 8.70 -12.20
C THR A 58 -1.60 9.94 -12.08
N ALA A 59 -0.44 9.82 -11.45
CA ALA A 59 0.54 10.89 -11.37
C ALA A 59 1.07 11.29 -12.75
N ARG A 60 1.18 12.59 -13.02
CA ARG A 60 1.69 13.13 -14.31
C ARG A 60 3.19 12.92 -14.48
N VAL A 61 3.89 12.68 -13.39
CA VAL A 61 5.33 12.39 -13.33
C VAL A 61 5.54 11.10 -12.53
N PRO A 62 6.63 10.34 -12.79
CA PRO A 62 6.91 9.14 -12.03
C PRO A 62 7.28 9.49 -10.58
N ILE A 63 6.44 9.08 -9.63
CA ILE A 63 6.67 9.24 -8.19
C ILE A 63 7.20 7.96 -7.53
N SER A 64 7.80 8.10 -6.36
CA SER A 64 8.28 6.97 -5.55
C SER A 64 7.13 6.28 -4.80
N ILE A 65 7.19 4.95 -4.71
CA ILE A 65 6.10 4.11 -4.23
C ILE A 65 6.53 3.39 -2.95
N PHE A 66 5.72 3.53 -1.91
CA PHE A 66 5.91 2.88 -0.62
C PHE A 66 4.65 2.11 -0.23
N GLY A 67 4.80 0.93 0.34
CA GLY A 67 3.67 0.16 0.82
C GLY A 67 4.04 -0.74 1.98
N GLN A 68 3.07 -1.05 2.83
CA GLN A 68 3.23 -2.01 3.91
C GLN A 68 2.09 -3.04 3.87
N GLU A 69 2.43 -4.31 4.08
CA GLU A 69 1.45 -5.39 4.10
C GLU A 69 1.82 -6.42 5.18
N MET A 70 0.82 -6.90 5.93
CA MET A 70 1.01 -7.84 7.01
C MET A 70 1.11 -9.29 6.50
N ASP A 71 0.27 -9.67 5.53
CA ASP A 71 0.25 -11.01 4.95
C ASP A 71 1.43 -11.20 3.98
N ILE A 72 2.30 -12.14 4.29
CA ILE A 72 3.53 -12.40 3.51
C ILE A 72 3.24 -12.78 2.04
N ALA A 73 2.14 -13.49 1.77
CA ALA A 73 1.78 -13.89 0.42
C ALA A 73 1.27 -12.68 -0.38
N ALA A 74 0.43 -11.84 0.23
CA ALA A 74 -0.02 -10.59 -0.36
C ALA A 74 1.14 -9.63 -0.63
N ARG A 75 2.07 -9.48 0.32
CA ARG A 75 3.30 -8.71 0.14
C ARG A 75 4.16 -9.25 -1.00
N GLY A 76 4.27 -10.58 -1.12
CA GLY A 76 4.94 -11.22 -2.25
C GLY A 76 4.31 -10.85 -3.58
N LEU A 77 2.98 -10.89 -3.66
CA LEU A 77 2.22 -10.46 -4.83
C LEU A 77 2.42 -8.96 -5.13
N ALA A 78 2.39 -8.09 -4.12
CA ALA A 78 2.67 -6.66 -4.29
C ALA A 78 4.04 -6.40 -4.91
N ARG A 79 5.08 -7.11 -4.46
CA ARG A 79 6.43 -6.99 -5.06
C ARG A 79 6.51 -7.51 -6.49
N MET A 80 5.86 -8.64 -6.78
CA MET A 80 5.81 -9.14 -8.16
C MET A 80 5.09 -8.12 -9.06
N ASN A 81 4.02 -7.50 -8.56
CA ASN A 81 3.24 -6.54 -9.31
C ASN A 81 4.02 -5.27 -9.61
N THR A 82 4.76 -4.73 -8.65
CA THR A 82 5.59 -3.54 -8.88
C THR A 82 6.67 -3.82 -9.92
N ILE A 83 7.31 -4.99 -9.88
CA ILE A 83 8.29 -5.40 -10.90
C ILE A 83 7.64 -5.50 -12.29
N MET A 84 6.50 -6.21 -12.41
CA MET A 84 5.80 -6.39 -13.69
C MET A 84 5.29 -5.07 -14.29
N HIS A 85 5.07 -4.03 -13.49
CA HIS A 85 4.64 -2.71 -13.94
C HIS A 85 5.81 -1.71 -14.07
N ASN A 86 7.05 -2.19 -14.17
CA ASN A 86 8.26 -1.35 -14.30
C ASN A 86 8.46 -0.37 -13.13
N ARG A 87 8.05 -0.75 -11.92
CA ARG A 87 8.21 -0.01 -10.66
C ARG A 87 9.07 -0.79 -9.66
N ALA A 88 10.17 -1.39 -10.14
CA ALA A 88 11.02 -2.26 -9.32
C ALA A 88 11.68 -1.56 -8.12
N THR A 89 11.75 -0.21 -8.12
CA THR A 89 12.24 0.60 -7.00
C THR A 89 11.19 0.83 -5.91
N ALA A 90 9.97 0.31 -6.06
CA ALA A 90 8.95 0.42 -5.02
C ALA A 90 9.36 -0.34 -3.75
N GLU A 91 9.19 0.30 -2.60
CA GLU A 91 9.51 -0.28 -1.31
C GLU A 91 8.26 -0.86 -0.66
N ILE A 92 8.20 -2.19 -0.56
CA ILE A 92 7.08 -2.90 0.08
C ILE A 92 7.57 -3.61 1.34
N ALA A 93 7.27 -3.02 2.49
CA ALA A 93 7.57 -3.56 3.82
C ALA A 93 6.60 -4.69 4.21
N GLN A 94 7.04 -5.57 5.10
CA GLN A 94 6.21 -6.64 5.66
C GLN A 94 6.00 -6.41 7.15
N GLY A 95 4.76 -6.28 7.60
CA GLY A 95 4.44 -6.14 9.02
C GLY A 95 3.09 -5.49 9.28
N ALA A 96 2.55 -5.64 10.48
CA ALA A 96 1.31 -4.98 10.87
C ALA A 96 1.54 -3.48 11.10
N VAL A 97 0.98 -2.61 10.26
CA VAL A 97 1.29 -1.16 10.28
C VAL A 97 1.01 -0.46 11.62
N ILE A 98 0.04 -0.93 12.40
CA ILE A 98 -0.28 -0.36 13.71
C ILE A 98 0.72 -0.80 14.79
N ALA A 99 1.23 -2.03 14.73
CA ALA A 99 2.12 -2.58 15.75
C ALA A 99 3.60 -2.37 15.42
N GLU A 100 3.94 -2.41 14.14
CA GLU A 100 5.30 -2.38 13.59
C GLU A 100 5.32 -1.48 12.34
N PRO A 101 5.19 -0.15 12.49
CA PRO A 101 5.32 0.77 11.36
C PRO A 101 6.76 0.74 10.82
N HIS A 102 6.91 0.48 9.52
CA HIS A 102 8.25 0.30 8.92
C HIS A 102 8.88 1.57 8.37
N PHE A 103 8.08 2.54 7.93
CA PHE A 103 8.58 3.78 7.32
C PHE A 103 8.64 4.87 8.39
N LEU A 104 9.84 5.01 8.97
CA LEU A 104 10.14 5.93 10.06
C LEU A 104 11.12 7.02 9.60
N ALA A 105 10.91 8.25 10.04
CA ALA A 105 11.87 9.34 9.82
C ALA A 105 12.99 9.31 10.87
N ASP A 106 12.68 8.87 12.09
CA ASP A 106 13.64 8.59 13.17
C ASP A 106 13.09 7.51 14.12
N ALA A 107 13.73 7.29 15.27
CA ALA A 107 13.32 6.25 16.23
C ALA A 107 11.90 6.44 16.82
N HIS A 108 11.30 7.63 16.68
CA HIS A 108 10.07 8.02 17.33
C HIS A 108 9.05 8.67 16.39
N THR A 109 9.43 9.01 15.16
CA THR A 109 8.55 9.67 14.19
C THR A 109 8.34 8.86 12.91
N LEU A 110 7.11 8.92 12.39
CA LEU A 110 6.77 8.30 11.12
C LEU A 110 7.32 9.13 9.96
N GLN A 111 7.77 8.45 8.90
CA GLN A 111 8.08 9.10 7.64
C GLN A 111 6.81 9.74 7.08
N THR A 112 6.93 10.97 6.56
CA THR A 112 5.83 11.64 5.86
C THR A 112 5.85 11.33 4.38
N PHE A 113 4.67 11.33 3.78
CA PHE A 113 4.46 11.08 2.35
C PHE A 113 3.61 12.19 1.75
N ASP A 114 3.83 12.50 0.47
CA ASP A 114 3.04 13.52 -0.24
C ASP A 114 1.59 13.06 -0.44
N PHE A 115 1.41 11.77 -0.67
CA PHE A 115 0.11 11.16 -0.89
C PHE A 115 -0.03 9.87 -0.09
N VAL A 116 -1.20 9.66 0.52
CA VAL A 116 -1.55 8.40 1.17
C VAL A 116 -2.86 7.89 0.59
N VAL A 117 -2.87 6.64 0.15
CA VAL A 117 -4.06 5.92 -0.32
C VAL A 117 -4.18 4.63 0.49
N ALA A 118 -5.39 4.19 0.81
CA ALA A 118 -5.57 2.95 1.56
C ALA A 118 -6.95 2.34 1.28
N ASP A 119 -7.00 1.02 1.26
CA ASP A 119 -8.24 0.22 1.32
C ASP A 119 -8.06 -0.85 2.41
N PRO A 120 -8.02 -0.44 3.69
CA PRO A 120 -7.66 -1.34 4.78
C PRO A 120 -8.76 -2.40 5.01
N PRO A 121 -8.42 -3.57 5.56
CA PRO A 121 -9.39 -4.63 5.80
C PRO A 121 -10.53 -4.18 6.71
N PHE A 122 -11.76 -4.37 6.25
CA PHE A 122 -12.95 -4.04 7.04
C PHE A 122 -13.09 -5.00 8.24
N SER A 123 -13.37 -4.45 9.42
CA SER A 123 -13.58 -5.22 10.68
C SER A 123 -12.38 -6.02 11.19
N ALA A 124 -11.14 -5.59 10.88
CA ALA A 124 -9.96 -6.16 11.51
C ALA A 124 -10.03 -6.00 13.03
N LYS A 125 -9.99 -7.12 13.77
CA LYS A 125 -9.90 -7.08 15.23
C LYS A 125 -8.47 -6.68 15.61
N ARG A 126 -8.35 -5.75 16.55
CA ARG A 126 -7.07 -5.37 17.13
C ARG A 126 -6.56 -6.54 17.97
N ASP A 127 -5.44 -7.14 17.57
CA ASP A 127 -4.76 -8.10 18.42
C ASP A 127 -4.17 -7.38 19.64
N ALA A 128 -4.76 -7.63 20.80
CA ALA A 128 -4.42 -6.97 22.07
C ALA A 128 -3.00 -7.30 22.59
N SER A 129 -2.24 -8.17 21.90
CA SER A 129 -0.85 -8.50 22.23
C SER A 129 0.15 -7.39 21.88
N ALA A 130 -0.24 -6.41 21.06
CA ALA A 130 0.61 -5.29 20.67
C ALA A 130 0.78 -4.22 21.78
N SER A 131 0.00 -4.26 22.87
CA SER A 131 0.06 -3.25 23.94
C SER A 131 1.19 -3.46 24.96
N THR A 132 1.98 -4.52 24.87
CA THR A 132 2.99 -4.85 25.91
C THR A 132 4.36 -4.20 25.67
N ARG A 133 4.59 -3.51 24.53
CA ARG A 133 5.90 -2.91 24.19
C ARG A 133 6.01 -1.39 24.34
N PHE A 134 5.03 -0.76 25.00
CA PHE A 134 5.15 0.62 25.48
C PHE A 134 5.08 0.62 27.01
N ARG A 135 6.18 0.23 27.65
CA ARG A 135 6.50 0.54 29.05
C ARG A 135 7.97 0.90 29.13
#